data_AF-A0A2M8DE61-F1
#
_entry.id   AF-A0A2M8DE61-F1
#
_cell.length_a   1.000
_cell.length_b   1.000
_cell.length_c   1.000
_cell.angle_alpha   90.00
_cell.angle_beta   90.00
_cell.angle_gamma   90.00
#
_symmetry.space_group_name_H-M   'P 1'
#
loop_
_entity.id
_entity.type
_entity.pdbx_description
1 polymer ?
#
loop_
_entity_poly.entity_id
_entity_poly.type
_entity_poly.pdbx_seq_one_letter_code
_entity_poly.pdbx_strand_id
1 'polypeptide(L)'
;MNISTIPLLIITNSNEGFEGYIKKFIAENTPEFKEINTIEPEKNEITIDQIRSIYGMIKHIPQQRRLIIIKSFDSAKTLTQNAILKLLEEKTVNTQFVLQAKNLNKIIDTIQSRVKVINLVQSEKVLDETYKKLIELIITQSKAKSLAFLNEKEFTNPNLEFINKFLINLQLYFLSTKELNQNQIIIIINKSFEYQKQLGS
;
A
#
# COMPACT_ATOMS: atom_id res chain seq x y z
N MET A 1 4.96 13.94 22.27
CA MET A 1 3.81 14.33 21.42
C MET A 1 2.96 13.09 21.21
N ASN A 2 1.70 13.09 21.66
CA ASN A 2 0.78 11.97 21.48
C ASN A 2 0.34 11.90 20.01
N ILE A 3 1.03 11.09 19.21
CA ILE A 3 0.60 10.79 17.84
C ILE A 3 -0.66 9.93 17.96
N SER A 4 -1.76 10.48 17.43
CA SER A 4 -3.10 9.89 17.39
C SER A 4 -3.10 8.39 17.05
N THR A 5 -3.52 7.54 17.99
CA THR A 5 -3.61 6.08 17.93
C THR A 5 -4.87 5.59 17.20
N ILE A 6 -5.25 6.23 16.08
CA ILE A 6 -6.43 5.78 15.31
C ILE A 6 -6.10 4.43 14.67
N PRO A 7 -6.90 3.37 14.91
CA PRO A 7 -6.73 2.09 14.25
C PRO A 7 -6.79 2.23 12.72
N LEU A 8 -5.99 1.45 12.00
CA LEU A 8 -5.97 1.46 10.53
C LEU A 8 -6.73 0.25 9.99
N LEU A 9 -7.51 0.45 8.94
CA LEU A 9 -8.08 -0.62 8.11
C LEU A 9 -7.51 -0.51 6.70
N ILE A 10 -6.69 -1.47 6.31
CA ILE A 10 -6.02 -1.52 5.02
C ILE A 10 -6.80 -2.43 4.09
N ILE A 11 -7.32 -1.86 3.00
CA ILE A 11 -8.03 -2.58 1.95
C ILE A 11 -7.03 -2.96 0.85
N THR A 12 -6.80 -4.25 0.65
CA THR A 12 -5.85 -4.75 -0.36
C THR A 12 -6.16 -6.19 -0.77
N ASN A 13 -6.01 -6.49 -2.06
CA ASN A 13 -6.06 -7.86 -2.58
C ASN A 13 -4.67 -8.52 -2.62
N SER A 14 -3.61 -7.73 -2.49
CA SER A 14 -2.21 -8.16 -2.54
C SER A 14 -1.63 -8.29 -1.14
N ASN A 15 -1.21 -9.50 -0.79
CA ASN A 15 -0.46 -9.76 0.45
C ASN A 15 0.90 -9.05 0.42
N GLU A 16 1.59 -9.02 -0.72
CA GLU A 16 2.84 -8.29 -0.88
C GLU A 16 2.65 -6.78 -0.67
N GLY A 17 1.56 -6.22 -1.22
CA GLY A 17 1.20 -4.82 -1.02
C GLY A 17 0.94 -4.48 0.45
N PHE A 18 0.26 -5.39 1.17
CA PHE A 18 0.05 -5.25 2.62
C PHE A 18 1.38 -5.25 3.38
N GLU A 19 2.22 -6.26 3.16
CA GLU A 19 3.52 -6.41 3.84
C GLU A 19 4.45 -5.23 3.53
N GLY A 20 4.46 -4.75 2.29
CA GLY A 20 5.20 -3.56 1.89
C GLY A 20 4.74 -2.30 2.63
N TYR A 21 3.42 -2.10 2.76
CA TYR A 21 2.87 -1.00 3.55
C TYR A 21 3.27 -1.11 5.03
N ILE A 22 3.12 -2.29 5.64
CA ILE A 22 3.45 -2.51 7.05
C ILE A 22 4.94 -2.22 7.33
N LYS A 23 5.85 -2.70 6.48
CA LYS A 23 7.29 -2.42 6.61
C LYS A 23 7.57 -0.92 6.57
N LYS A 24 6.97 -0.21 5.61
CA LYS A 24 7.10 1.25 5.49
C LYS A 24 6.52 1.96 6.73
N PHE A 25 5.33 1.57 7.15
CA PHE A 25 4.66 2.12 8.34
C PHE A 25 5.51 1.95 9.60
N ILE A 26 6.11 0.78 9.81
CA ILE A 26 7.01 0.54 10.94
C ILE A 26 8.26 1.41 10.82
N ALA A 27 8.90 1.48 9.66
CA ALA A 27 10.11 2.28 9.45
C ALA A 27 9.88 3.78 9.72
N GLU A 28 8.74 4.34 9.27
CA GLU A 28 8.35 5.73 9.51
C GLU A 28 8.03 6.04 10.97
N ASN A 29 7.72 5.01 11.77
CA ASN A 29 7.41 5.12 13.20
C ASN A 29 8.47 4.42 14.08
N THR A 30 9.66 4.13 13.55
CA THR A 30 10.80 3.56 14.29
C THR A 30 11.48 4.70 15.08
N PRO A 31 11.90 4.48 16.35
CA PRO A 31 12.08 3.20 17.05
C PRO A 31 10.88 2.75 17.91
N GLU A 32 9.67 3.24 17.63
CA GLU A 32 8.61 3.20 18.61
C GLU A 32 7.95 1.82 18.73
N PHE A 33 7.79 1.07 17.63
CA PHE A 33 7.20 -0.29 17.64
C PHE A 33 8.24 -1.38 17.90
N LYS A 34 8.24 -1.98 19.10
CA LYS A 34 9.12 -3.12 19.44
C LYS A 34 8.39 -4.41 19.77
N GLU A 35 7.09 -4.34 20.01
CA GLU A 35 6.25 -5.52 20.24
C GLU A 35 5.25 -5.64 19.07
N ILE A 36 5.50 -6.56 18.14
CA ILE A 36 4.64 -6.76 16.96
C ILE A 36 3.98 -8.12 17.08
N ASN A 37 2.65 -8.13 17.18
CA ASN A 37 1.86 -9.35 17.23
C ASN A 37 0.96 -9.40 16.00
N THR A 38 1.01 -10.53 15.29
CA THR A 38 0.19 -10.76 14.09
C THR A 38 -0.79 -11.90 14.37
N ILE A 39 -2.07 -11.62 14.12
CA ILE A 39 -3.16 -12.60 14.15
C ILE A 39 -3.51 -12.95 12.71
N GLU A 40 -3.35 -14.22 12.36
CA GLU A 40 -3.69 -14.77 11.05
C GLU A 40 -4.95 -15.66 11.18
N PRO A 41 -5.77 -15.79 10.13
CA PRO A 41 -6.97 -16.63 10.19
C PRO A 41 -6.63 -18.09 10.52
N GLU A 42 -7.42 -18.71 11.40
CA GLU A 42 -7.38 -20.16 11.58
C GLU A 42 -8.12 -20.82 10.42
N LYS A 43 -7.38 -21.56 9.60
CA LYS A 43 -7.83 -22.07 8.29
C LYS A 43 -8.18 -20.92 7.35
N ASN A 44 -9.43 -20.44 7.41
CA ASN A 44 -9.98 -19.43 6.50
C ASN A 44 -10.79 -18.34 7.24
N GLU A 45 -10.79 -18.34 8.57
CA GLU A 45 -11.62 -17.42 9.36
C GLU A 45 -10.86 -16.90 10.58
N ILE A 46 -10.99 -15.60 10.86
CA ILE A 46 -10.63 -15.04 12.16
C ILE A 46 -11.72 -15.40 13.17
N THR A 47 -11.35 -16.15 14.20
CA THR A 47 -12.30 -16.65 15.21
C THR A 47 -12.46 -15.67 16.36
N ILE A 48 -13.56 -15.79 17.10
CA ILE A 48 -13.81 -14.96 18.29
C ILE A 48 -12.76 -15.22 19.39
N ASP A 49 -12.24 -16.44 19.49
CA ASP A 49 -11.23 -16.79 20.49
C ASP A 49 -9.86 -16.15 20.17
N GLN A 50 -9.53 -16.02 18.88
CA GLN A 50 -8.38 -15.21 18.46
C GLN A 50 -8.53 -13.75 18.90
N ILE A 51 -9.70 -13.13 18.69
CA ILE A 51 -9.97 -11.76 19.17
C ILE A 51 -9.88 -11.67 20.70
N ARG A 52 -10.40 -12.67 21.43
CA ARG A 52 -10.30 -12.75 22.90
C ARG A 52 -8.86 -12.87 23.37
N SER A 53 -8.00 -13.57 22.65
CA SER A 53 -6.58 -13.71 23.02
C SER A 53 -5.85 -12.35 23.01
N ILE A 54 -6.24 -11.43 22.12
CA ILE A 54 -5.70 -10.06 22.07
C ILE A 54 -5.99 -9.30 23.37
N TYR A 55 -7.16 -9.51 24.00
CA TYR A 55 -7.45 -8.90 25.31
C TYR A 55 -6.42 -9.33 26.36
N GLY A 56 -5.93 -10.57 26.31
CA GLY A 56 -4.85 -11.03 27.18
C GLY A 56 -3.55 -10.26 26.96
N MET A 57 -3.18 -10.03 25.69
CA MET A 57 -1.95 -9.30 25.33
C MET A 57 -1.97 -7.85 25.81
N ILE A 58 -3.12 -7.18 25.68
CA ILE A 58 -3.26 -5.75 25.99
C ILE A 58 -3.55 -5.43 27.46
N LYS A 59 -3.78 -6.43 28.32
CA LYS A 59 -3.95 -6.23 29.78
C LYS A 59 -2.76 -5.53 30.41
N HIS A 60 -1.57 -5.77 29.87
CA HIS A 60 -0.35 -5.09 30.32
C HIS A 60 -0.03 -3.93 29.39
N ILE A 61 0.21 -2.76 29.99
CA ILE A 61 0.71 -1.59 29.28
C ILE A 61 2.12 -1.92 28.78
N PRO A 62 2.36 -1.90 27.46
CA PRO A 62 3.67 -2.25 26.95
C PRO A 62 4.67 -1.11 27.27
N GLN A 63 5.89 -1.49 27.62
CA GLN A 63 6.99 -0.54 27.91
C GLN A 63 7.41 0.26 26.66
N GLN A 64 7.13 -0.28 25.47
CA GLN A 64 7.39 0.30 24.16
C GLN A 64 6.11 0.22 23.33
N ARG A 65 6.01 0.90 22.17
CA ARG A 65 4.76 0.79 21.39
C ARG A 65 4.60 -0.63 20.87
N ARG A 66 3.36 -1.10 20.96
CA ARG A 66 2.89 -2.38 20.44
C ARG A 66 2.12 -2.15 19.15
N LEU A 67 2.35 -3.02 18.17
CA LEU A 67 1.59 -3.11 16.94
C LEU A 67 0.83 -4.43 16.93
N ILE A 68 -0.50 -4.36 16.86
CA ILE A 68 -1.36 -5.52 16.67
C ILE A 68 -1.84 -5.52 15.22
N ILE A 69 -1.47 -6.56 14.47
CA ILE A 69 -1.84 -6.74 13.07
C ILE A 69 -2.85 -7.88 12.99
N ILE A 70 -4.02 -7.65 12.38
CA ILE A 70 -5.02 -8.70 12.16
C ILE A 70 -5.21 -8.87 10.66
N LYS A 71 -4.76 -10.00 10.13
CA LYS A 71 -4.84 -10.32 8.70
C LYS A 71 -6.19 -10.92 8.34
N SER A 72 -6.64 -10.67 7.11
CA SER A 72 -7.92 -11.17 6.58
C SER A 72 -9.10 -10.96 7.53
N PHE A 73 -9.23 -9.78 8.13
CA PHE A 73 -10.26 -9.46 9.12
C PHE A 73 -11.68 -9.51 8.52
N ASP A 74 -11.82 -9.35 7.21
CA ASP A 74 -13.06 -9.57 6.47
C ASP A 74 -13.47 -11.04 6.32
N SER A 75 -12.66 -11.98 6.83
CA SER A 75 -13.08 -13.36 7.06
C SER A 75 -13.88 -13.55 8.35
N ALA A 76 -13.79 -12.61 9.30
CA ALA A 76 -14.46 -12.68 10.59
C ALA A 76 -15.98 -12.55 10.43
N LYS A 77 -16.74 -13.43 11.10
CA LYS A 77 -18.19 -13.27 11.23
C LYS A 77 -18.55 -12.01 12.03
N THR A 78 -19.77 -11.52 11.85
CA THR A 78 -20.30 -10.33 12.54
C THR A 78 -20.13 -10.39 14.06
N LEU A 79 -20.35 -11.55 14.69
CA LEU A 79 -20.13 -11.73 16.14
C LEU A 79 -18.66 -11.49 16.54
N THR A 80 -17.72 -12.01 15.74
CA THR A 80 -16.28 -11.81 15.95
C THR A 80 -15.88 -10.34 15.72
N GLN A 81 -16.45 -9.69 14.69
CA GLN A 81 -16.23 -8.27 14.43
C GLN A 81 -16.76 -7.39 15.58
N ASN A 82 -17.94 -7.68 16.12
CA ASN A 82 -18.46 -6.95 17.27
C ASN A 82 -17.56 -7.11 18.51
N ALA A 83 -16.92 -8.27 18.68
CA ALA A 83 -16.05 -8.54 19.83
C ALA A 83 -14.77 -7.68 19.85
N ILE A 84 -14.32 -7.14 18.71
CA ILE A 84 -13.15 -6.26 18.67
C ILE A 84 -13.49 -4.79 18.94
N LEU A 85 -14.76 -4.37 18.86
CA LEU A 85 -15.17 -2.96 18.97
C LEU A 85 -14.61 -2.29 20.24
N LYS A 86 -14.71 -2.98 21.38
CA LYS A 86 -14.19 -2.49 22.65
C LYS A 86 -12.67 -2.24 22.60
N LEU A 87 -11.90 -3.06 21.88
CA LEU A 87 -10.46 -2.86 21.68
C LEU A 87 -10.12 -1.61 20.86
N LEU A 88 -10.95 -1.32 19.85
CA LEU A 88 -10.76 -0.15 19.00
C LEU A 88 -11.19 1.15 19.71
N GLU A 89 -12.19 1.05 20.60
CA GLU A 89 -12.72 2.17 21.40
C GLU A 89 -11.82 2.54 22.57
N GLU A 90 -11.34 1.55 23.32
CA GLU A 90 -10.63 1.77 24.59
C GLU A 90 -9.21 2.36 24.41
N LYS A 91 -8.78 2.67 23.17
CA LYS A 91 -7.48 3.27 22.81
C LYS A 91 -6.38 2.83 23.78
N THR A 92 -5.99 1.57 23.71
CA THR A 92 -4.97 1.05 24.62
C THR A 92 -3.68 1.83 24.49
N VAL A 93 -3.19 2.33 25.63
CA VAL A 93 -1.98 3.16 25.70
C VAL A 93 -0.84 2.44 24.99
N ASN A 94 -0.13 3.17 24.14
CA ASN A 94 1.00 2.67 23.36
C ASN A 94 0.69 1.47 22.45
N THR A 95 -0.57 1.22 22.09
CA THR A 95 -0.93 0.14 21.16
C THR A 95 -1.56 0.69 19.88
N GLN A 96 -1.05 0.27 18.74
CA GLN A 96 -1.61 0.56 17.42
C GLN A 96 -2.25 -0.69 16.84
N PHE A 97 -3.44 -0.55 16.28
CA PHE A 97 -4.13 -1.63 15.55
C PHE A 97 -4.04 -1.40 14.04
N VAL A 98 -3.78 -2.46 13.30
CA VAL A 98 -3.85 -2.50 11.84
C VAL A 98 -4.62 -3.74 11.40
N LEU A 99 -5.74 -3.52 10.72
CA LEU A 99 -6.61 -4.57 10.19
C LEU A 99 -6.39 -4.67 8.68
N GLN A 100 -6.21 -5.88 8.15
CA GLN A 100 -6.21 -6.14 6.71
C GLN A 100 -7.58 -6.65 6.29
N ALA A 101 -8.15 -6.12 5.21
CA ALA A 101 -9.32 -6.69 4.57
C ALA A 101 -9.17 -6.63 3.05
N LYS A 102 -9.81 -7.56 2.33
CA LYS A 102 -9.92 -7.51 0.86
C LYS A 102 -11.14 -6.70 0.43
N ASN A 103 -12.23 -6.79 1.19
CA ASN A 103 -13.48 -6.11 0.87
C ASN A 103 -14.01 -5.30 2.07
N LEU A 104 -14.08 -3.97 1.90
CA LEU A 104 -14.64 -3.06 2.91
C LEU A 104 -16.09 -3.38 3.25
N ASN A 105 -16.91 -3.82 2.29
CA ASN A 105 -18.34 -4.12 2.50
C ASN A 105 -18.58 -5.32 3.42
N LYS A 106 -17.55 -6.13 3.69
CA LYS A 106 -17.61 -7.22 4.66
C LYS A 106 -17.29 -6.77 6.09
N ILE A 107 -16.87 -5.52 6.26
CA ILE A 107 -16.59 -4.92 7.57
C ILE A 107 -17.82 -4.14 8.01
N ILE A 108 -18.28 -4.37 9.23
CA ILE A 108 -19.46 -3.67 9.77
C ILE A 108 -19.22 -2.16 9.94
N ASP A 109 -20.26 -1.35 9.71
CA ASP A 109 -20.19 0.13 9.75
C ASP A 109 -19.68 0.67 11.10
N THR A 110 -20.00 -0.02 12.20
CA THR A 110 -19.54 0.33 13.55
C THR A 110 -18.02 0.25 13.68
N ILE A 111 -17.35 -0.67 12.98
CA ILE A 111 -15.88 -0.69 12.88
C ILE A 111 -15.41 0.39 11.92
N GLN A 112 -16.03 0.52 10.74
CA GLN A 112 -15.61 1.51 9.73
C GLN A 112 -15.57 2.94 10.29
N SER A 113 -16.52 3.30 11.17
CA SER A 113 -16.56 4.60 11.84
C SER A 113 -15.42 4.87 12.84
N ARG A 114 -14.70 3.83 13.28
CA ARG A 114 -13.65 3.89 14.33
C ARG A 114 -12.24 3.69 13.77
N VAL A 115 -12.13 3.37 12.48
CA VAL A 115 -10.85 3.10 11.81
C VAL A 115 -10.58 4.16 10.74
N LYS A 116 -9.31 4.42 10.48
CA LYS A 116 -8.88 5.12 9.27
C LYS A 116 -8.72 4.11 8.14
N VAL A 117 -9.56 4.21 7.12
CA VAL A 117 -9.50 3.34 5.94
C VAL A 117 -8.39 3.79 5.00
N ILE A 118 -7.55 2.85 4.57
CA ILE A 118 -6.48 3.05 3.59
C ILE A 118 -6.69 2.04 2.46
N ASN A 119 -7.01 2.52 1.27
CA ASN A 119 -7.25 1.65 0.13
C ASN A 119 -5.98 1.49 -0.71
N LEU A 120 -5.33 0.33 -0.61
CA LEU A 120 -4.15 0.00 -1.41
C LEU A 120 -4.50 -0.62 -2.77
N VAL A 121 -5.75 -1.08 -2.99
CA VAL A 121 -6.23 -1.51 -4.31
C VAL A 121 -6.20 -0.33 -5.30
N GLN A 122 -6.32 0.90 -4.82
CA GLN A 122 -6.13 2.12 -5.62
C GLN A 122 -4.66 2.57 -5.71
N SER A 123 -3.77 1.97 -4.90
CA SER A 123 -2.33 2.27 -4.89
C SER A 123 -1.51 1.32 -5.77
N GLU A 124 -2.09 0.19 -6.19
CA GLU A 124 -1.68 -0.49 -7.42
C GLU A 124 -2.12 0.42 -8.56
N LYS A 125 -1.26 1.38 -8.90
CA LYS A 125 -1.49 2.24 -10.05
C LYS A 125 -1.74 1.32 -11.25
N VAL A 126 -2.96 1.32 -11.76
CA VAL A 126 -3.31 0.57 -12.97
C VAL A 126 -2.70 1.32 -14.14
N LEU A 127 -2.10 0.60 -15.08
CA LEU A 127 -1.62 1.19 -16.32
C LEU A 127 -2.82 1.86 -17.01
N ASP A 128 -2.75 3.18 -17.17
CA ASP A 128 -3.77 3.93 -17.88
C ASP A 128 -3.79 3.47 -19.33
N GLU A 129 -4.95 3.00 -19.81
CA GLU A 129 -5.14 2.46 -21.16
C GLU A 129 -4.75 3.47 -22.25
N THR A 130 -4.83 4.77 -21.96
CA THR A 130 -4.35 5.85 -22.84
C THR A 130 -2.84 5.77 -23.04
N TYR A 131 -2.12 5.54 -21.93
CA TYR A 131 -0.65 5.47 -21.92
C TYR A 131 -0.12 4.11 -22.34
N LYS A 132 -0.91 3.04 -22.16
CA LYS A 132 -0.56 1.69 -22.61
C LYS A 132 -0.31 1.64 -24.11
N LYS A 133 -1.21 2.23 -24.91
CA LYS A 133 -1.04 2.32 -26.37
C LYS A 133 0.21 3.10 -26.78
N LEU A 134 0.49 4.22 -26.10
CA LEU A 134 1.69 5.01 -26.34
C LEU A 134 2.97 4.23 -26.01
N ILE A 135 2.99 3.50 -24.90
CA ILE A 135 4.14 2.67 -24.49
C ILE A 135 4.36 1.51 -25.46
N GLU A 136 3.30 0.81 -25.88
CA GLU A 136 3.37 -0.25 -26.88
C GLU A 136 3.88 0.27 -28.24
N LEU A 137 3.43 1.46 -28.66
CA LEU A 137 3.90 2.12 -29.87
C LEU A 137 5.40 2.47 -29.79
N ILE A 138 5.88 2.99 -28.65
CA ILE A 138 7.31 3.25 -28.41
C ILE A 138 8.13 1.97 -28.48
N ILE A 139 7.65 0.88 -27.88
CA ILE A 139 8.36 -0.42 -27.90
C ILE A 139 8.42 -0.98 -29.32
N THR A 140 7.34 -0.83 -30.08
CA THR A 140 7.26 -1.29 -31.48
C THR A 140 8.20 -0.47 -32.36
N GLN A 141 8.19 0.85 -32.24
CA GLN A 141 9.04 1.74 -33.03
C GLN A 141 10.52 1.68 -32.62
N SER A 142 10.83 1.51 -31.33
CA SER A 142 12.21 1.35 -30.86
C SER A 142 12.83 0.04 -31.35
N LYS A 143 12.08 -1.07 -31.39
CA LYS A 143 12.51 -2.32 -32.04
C LYS A 143 12.77 -2.13 -33.54
N ALA A 144 11.98 -1.27 -34.19
CA ALA A 144 12.20 -0.85 -35.58
C ALA A 144 13.30 0.20 -35.76
N LYS A 145 14.03 0.60 -34.70
CA LYS A 145 15.01 1.70 -34.67
C LYS A 145 14.46 3.03 -35.21
N SER A 146 13.15 3.25 -35.08
CA SER A 146 12.47 4.47 -35.49
C SER A 146 12.21 5.36 -34.29
N LEU A 147 12.51 6.64 -34.43
CA LEU A 147 12.20 7.69 -33.46
C LEU A 147 10.95 8.51 -33.86
N ALA A 148 10.17 8.03 -34.84
CA ALA A 148 9.04 8.78 -35.40
C ALA A 148 7.98 9.15 -34.34
N PHE A 149 7.84 8.37 -33.27
CA PHE A 149 6.95 8.65 -32.13
C PHE A 149 7.26 9.96 -31.41
N LEU A 150 8.48 10.50 -31.51
CA LEU A 150 8.83 11.80 -30.92
C LEU A 150 8.12 12.97 -31.62
N ASN A 151 7.56 12.76 -32.81
CA ASN A 151 6.79 13.76 -33.53
C ASN A 151 5.31 13.82 -33.12
N GLU A 152 4.86 12.90 -32.25
CA GLU A 152 3.50 12.97 -31.71
C GLU A 152 3.33 14.23 -30.85
N LYS A 153 2.12 14.81 -30.89
CA LYS A 153 1.84 16.13 -30.26
C LYS A 153 2.16 16.15 -28.77
N GLU A 154 2.02 15.02 -28.11
CA GLU A 154 2.27 14.83 -26.69
C GLU A 154 3.75 14.95 -26.31
N PHE A 155 4.68 14.64 -27.23
CA PHE A 155 6.13 14.67 -26.97
C PHE A 155 6.81 15.95 -27.47
N THR A 156 6.16 16.72 -28.35
CA THR A 156 6.73 17.96 -28.90
C THR A 156 6.67 19.15 -27.93
N ASN A 157 5.70 19.19 -27.02
CA ASN A 157 5.65 20.19 -25.95
C ASN A 157 5.02 19.61 -24.67
N PRO A 158 5.71 18.70 -23.96
CA PRO A 158 5.15 18.00 -22.82
C PRO A 158 5.04 18.92 -21.59
N ASN A 159 3.85 18.97 -20.98
CA ASN A 159 3.69 19.65 -19.70
C ASN A 159 4.11 18.72 -18.53
N LEU A 160 4.37 19.31 -17.36
CA LEU A 160 4.83 18.56 -16.17
C LEU A 160 3.85 17.46 -15.74
N GLU A 161 2.55 17.67 -15.90
CA GLU A 161 1.53 16.68 -15.57
C GLU A 161 1.63 15.45 -16.50
N PHE A 162 1.78 15.67 -17.79
CA PHE A 162 1.98 14.63 -18.79
C PHE A 162 3.26 13.85 -18.52
N ILE A 163 4.38 14.53 -18.25
CA ILE A 163 5.68 13.89 -17.95
C ILE A 163 5.53 12.96 -16.74
N ASN A 164 4.95 13.47 -15.65
CA ASN A 164 4.80 12.69 -14.42
C ASN A 164 3.88 11.48 -14.63
N LYS A 165 2.75 11.66 -15.31
CA LYS A 165 1.84 10.54 -15.64
C LYS A 165 2.49 9.53 -16.59
N PHE A 166 3.25 10.00 -17.58
CA PHE A 166 3.95 9.15 -18.53
C PHE A 166 5.00 8.28 -17.85
N LEU A 167 5.88 8.87 -17.02
CA LEU A 167 6.91 8.14 -16.28
C LEU A 167 6.32 7.09 -15.34
N ILE A 168 5.22 7.43 -14.66
CA ILE A 168 4.49 6.51 -13.80
C ILE A 168 3.95 5.33 -14.61
N ASN A 169 3.28 5.59 -15.72
CA ASN A 169 2.73 4.52 -16.57
C ASN A 169 3.81 3.65 -17.21
N LEU A 170 4.94 4.25 -17.61
CA LEU A 170 6.08 3.50 -18.13
C LEU A 170 6.66 2.55 -17.07
N GLN A 171 6.80 3.02 -15.83
CA GLN A 171 7.22 2.18 -14.71
C GLN A 171 6.26 1.01 -14.46
N LEU A 172 4.94 1.27 -14.49
CA LEU A 172 3.94 0.24 -14.26
C LEU A 172 3.93 -0.81 -15.37
N TYR A 173 4.11 -0.38 -16.62
CA TYR A 173 4.26 -1.29 -17.74
C TYR A 173 5.43 -2.25 -17.52
N PHE A 174 6.64 -1.76 -17.25
CA PHE A 174 7.82 -2.62 -17.08
C PHE A 174 7.74 -3.57 -15.86
N LEU A 175 7.09 -3.13 -14.79
CA LEU A 175 6.81 -3.99 -13.64
C LEU A 175 5.79 -5.09 -14.01
N SER A 176 4.74 -4.73 -14.76
CA SER A 176 3.69 -5.68 -15.18
C SER A 176 4.20 -6.75 -16.15
N THR A 177 5.15 -6.41 -17.02
CA THR A 177 5.77 -7.33 -17.97
C THR A 177 6.91 -8.16 -17.36
N LYS A 178 7.31 -7.87 -16.11
CA LYS A 178 8.47 -8.46 -15.42
C LYS A 178 9.80 -8.25 -16.15
N GLU A 179 9.87 -7.29 -17.07
CA GLU A 179 11.08 -7.01 -17.83
C GLU A 179 12.13 -6.27 -16.99
N LEU A 180 11.70 -5.45 -16.03
CA LEU A 180 12.57 -4.72 -15.11
C LEU A 180 12.06 -4.77 -13.67
N ASN A 181 12.97 -4.87 -12.71
CA ASN A 181 12.65 -4.75 -11.29
C ASN A 181 12.70 -3.27 -10.81
N GLN A 182 12.15 -3.00 -9.61
CA GLN A 182 12.09 -1.64 -9.06
C GLN A 182 13.46 -0.95 -8.97
N ASN A 183 14.52 -1.68 -8.62
CA ASN A 183 15.86 -1.11 -8.49
C ASN A 183 16.40 -0.65 -9.85
N GLN A 184 16.20 -1.44 -10.90
CA GLN A 184 16.60 -1.09 -12.26
C GLN A 184 15.86 0.16 -12.76
N ILE A 185 14.56 0.28 -12.46
CA ILE A 185 13.76 1.45 -12.84
C ILE A 185 14.26 2.72 -12.14
N ILE A 186 14.55 2.65 -10.84
CA ILE A 186 15.08 3.79 -10.07
C ILE A 186 16.42 4.27 -10.66
N ILE A 187 17.30 3.34 -11.03
CA ILE A 187 18.60 3.68 -11.64
C ILE A 187 18.40 4.40 -12.99
N ILE A 188 17.47 3.92 -13.82
CA ILE A 188 17.18 4.54 -15.13
C ILE A 188 16.63 5.96 -14.95
N ILE A 189 15.69 6.14 -14.02
CA ILE A 189 15.09 7.44 -13.71
C ILE A 189 16.16 8.42 -13.21
N ASN A 190 17.00 8.01 -12.26
CA ASN A 190 18.06 8.87 -11.72
C ASN A 190 19.05 9.30 -12.80
N LYS A 191 19.48 8.36 -13.67
CA LYS A 191 20.33 8.70 -14.81
C LYS A 191 19.65 9.67 -15.77
N SER A 192 18.35 9.51 -16.03
CA SER A 192 17.62 10.41 -16.93
C SER A 192 17.56 11.85 -16.40
N PHE A 193 17.40 12.03 -15.08
CA PHE A 193 17.46 13.34 -14.42
C PHE A 193 18.87 13.94 -14.43
N GLU A 194 19.92 13.12 -14.25
CA GLU A 194 21.30 13.58 -14.37
C GLU A 194 21.60 14.13 -15.77
N TYR A 195 21.14 13.43 -16.83
CA TYR A 195 21.29 13.91 -18.21
C TYR A 195 20.50 15.20 -18.48
N GLN A 196 19.27 15.34 -17.97
CA GLN A 196 18.53 16.60 -18.10
C GLN A 196 19.27 17.77 -17.44
N LYS A 197 19.90 17.54 -16.28
CA LYS A 197 20.67 18.57 -15.56
C LYS A 197 21.94 18.98 -16.30
N GLN A 198 22.54 18.07 -17.08
CA GLN A 198 23.71 18.35 -17.93
C GLN A 198 23.37 19.07 -19.24
N LEU A 199 22.16 18.91 -19.76
CA LEU A 199 21.67 19.61 -20.95
C LEU A 199 21.09 21.00 -20.65
N GLY A 200 20.81 21.28 -19.37
CA GLY A 200 20.32 22.58 -18.87
C GLY A 200 21.42 23.54 -18.38
N SER A 201 22.69 23.27 -18.72
CA SER A 201 23.87 24.10 -18.44
C SER A 201 24.64 24.36 -19.73
#